data_AF-A0A5E3X4B8-F1
#
_entry.id   AF-A0A5E3X4B8-F1
#
_cell.length_a   1.000
_cell.length_b   1.000
_cell.length_c   1.000
_cell.angle_alpha   90.00
_cell.angle_beta   90.00
_cell.angle_gamma   90.00
#
_symmetry.space_group_name_H-M   'P 1'
#
loop_
_entity.id
_entity.type
_entity.pdbx_description
1 polymer ?
#
loop_
_entity_poly.entity_id
_entity_poly.type
_entity_poly.pdbx_seq_one_letter_code
_entity_poly.pdbx_strand_id
1 'polypeptide(L)'
;MPHSDDRLIDFGELYGYDSFTDVVGVIGGLVTTADATAAEYYTALDGTPARAGRECYDGCIIAYQPDPDINYASESKWFALVVSSNEHGGPVAIRPFLSGARLYALAQGNVPGISNPQQLLQELQAAEVPKNAQLIIYNAVHDLPYTDICHVLTVGEFRTLSFYGCLAVHLQENGHTNLVEVE
;
A
#
# COMPACT_ATOMS: atom_id res chain seq x y z
N MET A 1 -1.25 5.28 -29.00
CA MET A 1 -0.41 5.11 -27.80
C MET A 1 -1.33 5.09 -26.61
N PRO A 2 -1.25 4.11 -25.71
CA PRO A 2 -2.04 4.14 -24.48
C PRO A 2 -1.75 5.47 -23.76
N HIS A 3 -2.80 6.12 -23.25
CA HIS A 3 -2.62 7.36 -22.50
C HIS A 3 -1.69 7.07 -21.32
N SER A 4 -0.86 8.06 -20.91
CA SER A 4 0.07 7.88 -19.78
C SER A 4 -0.60 7.36 -18.52
N ASP A 5 -1.92 7.55 -18.40
CA ASP A 5 -2.73 7.21 -17.24
C ASP A 5 -3.24 5.75 -17.28
N ASP A 6 -3.17 5.08 -18.44
CA ASP A 6 -3.55 3.67 -18.60
C ASP A 6 -2.39 2.72 -18.29
N ARG A 7 -1.16 3.21 -18.16
CA ARG A 7 0.00 2.41 -17.78
C ARG A 7 -0.06 2.06 -16.29
N LEU A 8 0.50 0.91 -15.90
CA LEU A 8 0.65 0.55 -14.50
C LEU A 8 1.53 1.58 -13.78
N ILE A 9 1.15 1.94 -12.57
CA ILE A 9 1.99 2.81 -11.74
C ILE A 9 3.23 2.03 -11.32
N ASP A 10 4.41 2.61 -11.51
CA ASP A 10 5.67 2.11 -10.98
C ASP A 10 6.29 3.21 -10.13
N PHE A 11 6.37 3.00 -8.82
CA PHE A 11 6.95 3.96 -7.88
C PHE A 11 8.43 4.23 -8.15
N GLY A 12 9.17 3.29 -8.75
CA GLY A 12 10.57 3.49 -9.14
C GLY A 12 10.74 4.52 -10.28
N GLU A 13 9.66 4.83 -11.01
CA GLU A 13 9.65 5.86 -12.06
C GLU A 13 9.16 7.23 -11.56
N LEU A 14 8.67 7.32 -10.31
CA LEU A 14 8.13 8.57 -9.76
C LEU A 14 9.22 9.36 -9.01
N TYR A 15 9.73 10.40 -9.67
CA TYR A 15 10.66 11.35 -9.07
C TYR A 15 10.16 11.91 -7.73
N GLY A 16 10.97 11.80 -6.67
CA GLY A 16 10.65 12.30 -5.33
C GLY A 16 10.01 11.26 -4.39
N TYR A 17 9.91 10.00 -4.82
CA TYR A 17 9.46 8.87 -3.98
C TYR A 17 10.54 7.80 -3.80
N ASP A 18 11.78 8.11 -4.18
CA ASP A 18 12.93 7.21 -4.16
C ASP A 18 13.22 6.69 -2.73
N SER A 19 13.01 7.53 -1.72
CA SER A 19 13.16 7.16 -0.30
C SER A 19 12.15 6.09 0.16
N PHE A 20 11.06 5.87 -0.58
CA PHE A 20 10.09 4.80 -0.33
C PHE A 20 10.41 3.51 -1.09
N THR A 21 11.25 3.58 -2.12
CA THR A 21 11.65 2.45 -2.99
C THR A 21 13.08 1.97 -2.73
N ASP A 22 13.86 2.65 -1.88
CA ASP A 22 15.27 2.34 -1.52
C ASP A 22 15.55 0.90 -0.98
N VAL A 23 14.54 0.03 -0.91
CA VAL A 23 14.67 -1.40 -0.55
C VAL A 23 14.34 -2.34 -1.71
N VAL A 24 13.88 -1.82 -2.86
CA VAL A 24 13.64 -2.60 -4.09
C VAL A 24 14.99 -2.88 -4.77
N GLY A 25 15.76 -3.79 -4.16
CA GLY A 25 16.98 -4.31 -4.74
C GLY A 25 16.66 -5.11 -5.99
N VAL A 26 16.98 -4.53 -7.15
CA VAL A 26 16.76 -5.08 -8.50
C VAL A 26 15.29 -5.06 -8.93
N ILE A 27 14.96 -4.08 -9.77
CA ILE A 27 13.66 -3.91 -10.43
C ILE A 27 13.48 -5.02 -11.47
N GLY A 28 12.36 -5.74 -11.40
CA GLY A 28 11.86 -6.50 -12.55
C GLY A 28 11.12 -7.78 -12.23
N GLY A 29 10.93 -8.13 -10.96
CA GLY A 29 10.34 -9.40 -10.62
C GLY A 29 8.82 -9.43 -10.86
N LEU A 30 8.33 -10.48 -11.52
CA LEU A 30 6.91 -10.67 -11.77
C LEU A 30 6.24 -11.40 -10.60
N VAL A 31 5.06 -10.94 -10.19
CA VAL A 31 4.22 -11.72 -9.27
C VAL A 31 3.71 -12.97 -9.98
N THR A 32 3.98 -14.14 -9.40
CA THR A 32 3.60 -15.43 -9.97
C THR A 32 2.60 -16.19 -9.12
N THR A 33 1.86 -17.07 -9.77
CA THR A 33 1.02 -18.09 -9.16
C THR A 33 1.86 -19.24 -8.58
N ALA A 34 1.20 -20.18 -7.89
CA ALA A 34 1.89 -21.36 -7.32
C ALA A 34 2.60 -22.26 -8.35
N ASP A 35 2.23 -22.21 -9.64
CA ASP A 35 2.88 -22.94 -10.73
C ASP A 35 3.92 -22.10 -11.49
N ALA A 36 4.33 -20.95 -10.92
CA ALA A 36 5.28 -20.00 -11.49
C ALA A 36 4.83 -19.38 -12.82
N THR A 37 3.52 -19.30 -13.05
CA THR A 37 2.94 -18.54 -14.18
C THR A 37 2.65 -17.10 -13.76
N ALA A 38 2.63 -16.19 -14.73
CA ALA A 38 2.30 -14.78 -14.49
C ALA A 38 0.91 -14.65 -13.84
N ALA A 39 0.82 -13.95 -12.70
CA ALA A 39 -0.47 -13.61 -12.14
C ALA A 39 -1.10 -12.43 -12.91
N GLU A 40 -2.24 -12.67 -13.55
CA GLU A 40 -3.00 -11.63 -14.27
C GLU A 40 -4.24 -11.18 -13.49
N TYR A 41 -4.39 -9.87 -13.34
CA TYR A 41 -5.49 -9.22 -12.64
C TYR A 41 -6.39 -8.48 -13.63
N TYR A 42 -7.68 -8.83 -13.65
CA TYR A 42 -8.62 -8.41 -14.70
C TYR A 42 -9.65 -7.38 -14.25
N THR A 43 -9.45 -6.72 -13.11
CA THR A 43 -10.43 -5.79 -12.55
C THR A 43 -9.80 -4.43 -12.27
N ALA A 44 -10.40 -3.37 -12.78
CA ALA A 44 -10.04 -1.98 -12.50
C ALA A 44 -10.43 -1.59 -11.06
N LEU A 45 -9.88 -0.48 -10.56
CA LEU A 45 -10.07 -0.07 -9.16
C LEU A 45 -11.56 0.13 -8.79
N ASP A 46 -12.39 0.55 -9.74
CA ASP A 46 -13.83 0.75 -9.57
C ASP A 46 -14.66 -0.56 -9.55
N GLY A 47 -14.02 -1.71 -9.78
CA GLY A 47 -14.65 -3.03 -9.83
C GLY A 47 -15.10 -3.46 -11.23
N THR A 48 -14.93 -2.64 -12.27
CA THR A 48 -15.25 -3.03 -13.65
C THR A 48 -14.16 -3.90 -14.26
N PRO A 49 -14.47 -4.73 -15.29
CA PRO A 49 -13.46 -5.47 -16.01
C PRO A 49 -12.41 -4.54 -16.64
N ALA A 50 -11.14 -4.85 -16.43
CA ALA A 50 -10.04 -4.16 -17.10
C ALA A 50 -10.05 -4.48 -18.61
N ARG A 51 -9.54 -3.54 -19.42
CA ARG A 51 -9.46 -3.72 -20.89
C ARG A 51 -8.56 -4.89 -21.30
N ALA A 52 -7.55 -5.20 -20.48
CA ALA A 52 -6.63 -6.32 -20.61
C ALA A 52 -6.21 -6.79 -19.21
N GLY A 53 -5.69 -8.01 -19.11
CA GLY A 53 -5.05 -8.51 -17.91
C GLY A 53 -3.89 -7.59 -17.51
N ARG A 54 -3.81 -7.26 -16.23
CA ARG A 54 -2.72 -6.47 -15.66
C ARG A 54 -1.81 -7.40 -14.88
N GLU A 55 -0.55 -7.42 -15.24
CA GLU A 55 0.49 -8.13 -14.49
C GLU A 55 1.00 -7.23 -13.35
N CYS A 56 1.47 -7.83 -12.27
CA CYS A 56 1.99 -7.09 -11.12
C CYS A 56 3.49 -7.30 -10.99
N TYR A 57 4.22 -6.23 -10.72
CA TYR A 57 5.67 -6.21 -10.62
C TYR A 57 6.11 -5.48 -9.36
N ASP A 58 7.38 -5.63 -9.00
CA ASP A 58 8.03 -4.74 -8.03
C ASP A 58 7.78 -3.28 -8.41
N GLY A 59 7.48 -2.42 -7.43
CA GLY A 59 7.16 -1.01 -7.65
C GLY A 59 5.68 -0.73 -7.97
N CYS A 60 4.87 -1.74 -8.30
CA CYS A 60 3.44 -1.56 -8.54
C CYS A 60 2.68 -1.18 -7.27
N ILE A 61 1.65 -0.34 -7.41
CA ILE A 61 0.62 -0.17 -6.37
C ILE A 61 -0.51 -1.13 -6.64
N ILE A 62 -0.91 -1.83 -5.59
CA ILE A 62 -2.01 -2.77 -5.60
C ILE A 62 -3.12 -2.30 -4.67
N ALA A 63 -4.33 -2.78 -4.93
CA ALA A 63 -5.39 -2.81 -3.93
C ALA A 63 -5.71 -4.27 -3.58
N TYR A 64 -5.92 -4.53 -2.30
CA TYR A 64 -6.14 -5.87 -1.76
C TYR A 64 -7.23 -5.85 -0.70
N GLN A 65 -7.74 -7.04 -0.39
CA GLN A 65 -8.83 -7.22 0.56
C GLN A 65 -8.36 -6.86 1.99
N PRO A 66 -9.09 -5.98 2.71
CA PRO A 66 -8.81 -5.73 4.12
C PRO A 66 -8.99 -6.98 4.97
N ASP A 67 -8.06 -7.20 5.89
CA ASP A 67 -8.18 -8.22 6.92
C ASP A 67 -9.30 -7.81 7.89
N PRO A 68 -10.39 -8.59 7.99
CA PRO A 68 -11.55 -8.24 8.81
C PRO A 68 -11.22 -8.11 10.31
N ASP A 69 -10.19 -8.79 10.80
CA ASP A 69 -9.83 -8.78 12.22
C ASP A 69 -9.18 -7.46 12.65
N ILE A 70 -8.59 -6.72 11.70
CA ILE A 70 -7.87 -5.46 11.94
C ILE A 70 -8.40 -4.28 11.09
N ASN A 71 -9.55 -4.44 10.43
CA ASN A 71 -10.22 -3.40 9.66
C ASN A 71 -11.11 -2.48 10.52
N TYR A 72 -10.48 -1.78 11.46
CA TYR A 72 -11.17 -0.92 12.43
C TYR A 72 -11.92 0.27 11.80
N ALA A 73 -11.57 0.65 10.56
CA ALA A 73 -12.21 1.73 9.82
C ALA A 73 -13.28 1.24 8.82
N SER A 74 -13.57 -0.06 8.78
CA SER A 74 -14.56 -0.67 7.87
C SER A 74 -14.33 -0.32 6.40
N GLU A 75 -13.06 -0.27 5.99
CA GLU A 75 -12.66 0.06 4.63
C GLU A 75 -13.00 -1.08 3.69
N SER A 76 -13.36 -0.77 2.45
CA SER A 76 -13.65 -1.80 1.44
C SER A 76 -12.40 -2.34 0.76
N LYS A 77 -11.31 -1.56 0.75
CA LYS A 77 -10.03 -1.89 0.10
C LYS A 77 -8.88 -1.27 0.88
N TRP A 78 -7.74 -1.97 0.90
CA TRP A 78 -6.46 -1.41 1.30
C TRP A 78 -5.53 -1.31 0.11
N PHE A 79 -4.51 -0.48 0.24
CA PHE A 79 -3.53 -0.22 -0.81
C PHE A 79 -2.14 -0.54 -0.30
N ALA A 80 -1.25 -0.97 -1.19
CA ALA A 80 0.14 -1.22 -0.83
C ALA A 80 1.06 -1.03 -2.03
N LEU A 81 2.32 -0.73 -1.73
CA LEU A 81 3.43 -0.81 -2.66
C LEU A 81 4.00 -2.24 -2.64
N VAL A 82 4.15 -2.85 -3.80
CA VAL A 82 4.91 -4.10 -3.94
C VAL A 82 6.39 -3.79 -3.87
N VAL A 83 7.08 -4.35 -2.87
CA VAL A 83 8.53 -4.12 -2.68
C VAL A 83 9.38 -5.31 -3.10
N SER A 84 8.82 -6.51 -3.12
CA SER A 84 9.45 -7.69 -3.71
C SER A 84 8.38 -8.72 -4.10
N SER A 85 8.44 -9.15 -5.35
CA SER A 85 7.58 -10.15 -5.98
C SER A 85 8.00 -11.56 -5.57
N ASN A 86 7.09 -12.50 -5.80
CA ASN A 86 7.24 -13.91 -5.45
C ASN A 86 7.64 -14.74 -6.68
N GLU A 87 8.66 -14.35 -7.44
CA GLU A 87 9.08 -15.06 -8.67
C GLU A 87 9.38 -16.55 -8.46
N HIS A 88 9.75 -16.92 -7.23
CA HIS A 88 10.05 -18.30 -6.84
C HIS A 88 8.90 -18.96 -6.05
N GLY A 89 7.71 -18.35 -6.09
CA GLY A 89 6.54 -18.76 -5.32
C GLY A 89 6.51 -18.18 -3.90
N GLY A 90 5.38 -18.35 -3.22
CA GLY A 90 5.14 -17.83 -1.87
C GLY A 90 4.38 -16.50 -1.85
N PRO A 91 4.37 -15.77 -0.71
CA PRO A 91 3.73 -14.48 -0.60
C PRO A 91 4.53 -13.37 -1.29
N VAL A 92 3.83 -12.32 -1.70
CA VAL A 92 4.39 -11.08 -2.22
C VAL A 92 4.73 -10.17 -1.04
N ALA A 93 5.93 -9.59 -1.02
CA ALA A 93 6.33 -8.64 0.00
C ALA A 93 5.82 -7.24 -0.36
N ILE A 94 5.08 -6.63 0.57
CA ILE A 94 4.41 -5.35 0.37
C ILE A 94 4.69 -4.35 1.49
N ARG A 95 4.60 -3.06 1.18
CA ARG A 95 4.49 -1.97 2.16
C ARG A 95 3.06 -1.42 2.15
N PRO A 96 2.26 -1.71 3.18
CA PRO A 96 0.90 -1.22 3.26
C PRO A 96 0.82 0.30 3.31
N PHE A 97 -0.25 0.83 2.74
CA PHE A 97 -0.72 2.17 3.01
C PHE A 97 -1.77 2.12 4.11
N LEU A 98 -1.67 3.05 5.05
CA LEU A 98 -2.63 3.28 6.12
C LEU A 98 -3.41 4.54 5.79
N SER A 99 -4.73 4.41 5.73
CA SER A 99 -5.57 5.58 5.58
C SER A 99 -5.58 6.42 6.86
N GLY A 100 -5.81 7.72 6.72
CA GLY A 100 -6.06 8.59 7.87
C GLY A 100 -7.20 8.05 8.74
N ALA A 101 -8.28 7.55 8.12
CA ALA A 101 -9.42 6.96 8.84
C ALA A 101 -8.99 5.77 9.71
N ARG A 102 -8.15 4.87 9.17
CA ARG A 102 -7.58 3.75 9.92
C ARG A 102 -6.69 4.22 11.06
N LEU A 103 -5.83 5.21 10.82
CA LEU A 103 -4.94 5.78 11.85
C LEU A 103 -5.74 6.44 13.00
N TYR A 104 -6.79 7.21 12.68
CA TYR A 104 -7.69 7.75 13.70
C TYR A 104 -8.43 6.64 14.46
N ALA A 105 -8.90 5.59 13.77
CA ALA A 105 -9.55 4.45 14.42
C ALA A 105 -8.59 3.71 15.37
N LEU A 106 -7.32 3.54 14.99
CA LEU A 106 -6.28 2.98 15.86
C LEU A 106 -6.01 3.86 17.08
N ALA A 107 -5.91 5.18 16.90
CA ALA A 107 -5.59 6.12 17.96
C ALA A 107 -6.76 6.36 18.94
N GLN A 108 -8.00 6.19 18.48
CA GLN A 108 -9.21 6.39 19.29
C GLN A 108 -9.77 5.06 19.85
N GLY A 109 -9.46 3.95 19.20
CA GLY A 109 -9.89 2.62 19.63
C GLY A 109 -8.96 2.03 20.69
N ASN A 110 -9.51 1.16 21.54
CA ASN A 110 -8.71 0.28 22.39
C ASN A 110 -8.18 -0.90 21.56
N VAL A 111 -7.33 -0.60 20.58
CA VAL A 111 -6.79 -1.59 19.65
C VAL A 111 -5.60 -2.33 20.28
N PRO A 112 -5.61 -3.67 20.31
CA PRO A 112 -4.46 -4.44 20.78
C PRO A 112 -3.19 -4.15 19.98
N GLY A 113 -2.05 -4.01 20.66
CA GLY A 113 -0.75 -3.83 20.03
C GLY A 113 -0.33 -2.37 19.79
N ILE A 114 -1.21 -1.38 20.02
CA ILE A 114 -0.83 0.04 20.00
C ILE A 114 -0.52 0.53 21.42
N SER A 115 0.70 1.00 21.66
CA SER A 115 1.16 1.39 22.99
C SER A 115 1.05 2.89 23.30
N ASN A 116 0.91 3.75 22.28
CA ASN A 116 0.90 5.21 22.40
C ASN A 116 -0.31 5.90 21.71
N PRO A 117 -1.55 5.40 21.84
CA PRO A 117 -2.68 5.87 21.03
C PRO A 117 -2.99 7.38 21.21
N GLN A 118 -2.81 7.93 22.42
CA GLN A 118 -3.01 9.36 22.67
C GLN A 118 -1.98 10.24 21.97
N GLN A 119 -0.73 9.81 21.92
CA GLN A 119 0.34 10.54 21.22
C GLN A 119 0.09 10.51 19.71
N LEU A 120 -0.22 9.32 19.15
CA LEU A 120 -0.58 9.19 17.74
C LEU A 120 -1.76 10.10 17.37
N LEU A 121 -2.79 10.20 18.22
CA LEU A 121 -3.92 11.10 17.99
C LEU A 121 -3.49 12.56 17.93
N GLN A 122 -2.59 12.99 18.82
CA GLN A 122 -2.06 14.36 18.84
C GLN A 122 -1.23 14.65 17.59
N GLU A 123 -0.40 13.72 17.15
CA GLU A 123 0.41 13.85 15.93
C GLU A 123 -0.47 13.96 14.68
N LEU A 124 -1.49 13.10 14.55
CA LEU A 124 -2.45 13.16 13.43
C LEU A 124 -3.18 14.51 13.36
N GLN A 125 -3.56 15.07 14.52
CA GLN A 125 -4.23 16.36 14.61
C GLN A 125 -3.29 17.53 14.31
N ALA A 126 -2.05 17.48 14.82
CA ALA A 126 -1.05 18.51 14.61
C ALA A 126 -0.61 18.58 13.13
N ALA A 127 -0.52 17.44 12.47
CA ALA A 127 -0.21 17.34 11.04
C ALA A 127 -1.45 17.52 10.13
N GLU A 128 -2.63 17.77 10.71
CA GLU A 128 -3.90 17.94 9.99
C GLU A 128 -4.22 16.80 9.00
N VAL A 129 -3.86 15.55 9.34
CA VAL A 129 -3.97 14.42 8.40
C VAL A 129 -5.44 14.17 8.02
N PRO A 130 -5.81 14.28 6.72
CA PRO A 130 -7.17 13.99 6.28
C PRO A 130 -7.53 12.51 6.42
N LYS A 131 -8.81 12.20 6.71
CA LYS A 131 -9.27 10.81 6.85
C LYS A 131 -9.08 9.96 5.59
N ASN A 132 -9.15 10.56 4.41
CA ASN A 132 -8.96 9.87 3.13
C ASN A 132 -7.48 9.77 2.71
N ALA A 133 -6.57 10.47 3.39
CA ALA A 133 -5.15 10.44 3.07
C ALA A 133 -4.61 9.02 3.16
N GLN A 134 -3.72 8.62 2.25
CA GLN A 134 -3.03 7.33 2.26
C GLN A 134 -1.57 7.59 2.60
N LEU A 135 -1.10 7.05 3.73
CA LEU A 135 0.27 7.19 4.21
C LEU A 135 0.95 5.82 4.16
N ILE A 136 2.18 5.74 3.68
CA ILE A 136 2.91 4.47 3.63
C ILE A 136 3.50 4.12 5.00
N ILE A 137 3.60 2.82 5.32
CA ILE A 137 4.42 2.36 6.44
C ILE A 137 5.88 2.35 6.00
N TYR A 138 6.72 3.14 6.69
CA TYR A 138 8.09 3.42 6.26
C TYR A 138 9.05 2.23 6.51
N ASN A 139 8.87 1.52 7.62
CA ASN A 139 9.87 0.61 8.15
C ASN A 139 9.39 -0.85 8.29
N ALA A 140 8.20 -1.18 7.80
CA ALA A 140 7.65 -2.53 7.89
C ALA A 140 7.29 -3.07 6.50
N VAL A 141 7.63 -4.33 6.29
CA VAL A 141 7.26 -5.10 5.10
C VAL A 141 6.38 -6.26 5.55
N HIS A 142 5.32 -6.51 4.80
CA HIS A 142 4.31 -7.52 5.09
C HIS A 142 4.25 -8.53 3.96
N ASP A 143 4.04 -9.79 4.33
CA ASP A 143 3.77 -10.85 3.37
C ASP A 143 2.28 -10.85 3.03
N LEU A 144 1.96 -10.77 1.73
CA LEU A 144 0.60 -10.82 1.20
C LEU A 144 0.48 -11.99 0.22
N PRO A 145 -0.47 -12.93 0.40
CA PRO A 145 -0.77 -13.92 -0.64
C PRO A 145 -1.15 -13.24 -1.96
N TYR A 146 -0.58 -13.68 -3.08
CA TYR A 146 -0.87 -13.08 -4.40
C TYR A 146 -2.37 -13.13 -4.77
N THR A 147 -3.11 -14.09 -4.19
CA THR A 147 -4.55 -14.27 -4.37
C THR A 147 -5.39 -13.18 -3.72
N ASP A 148 -4.84 -12.46 -2.73
CA ASP A 148 -5.57 -11.41 -2.00
C ASP A 148 -5.48 -10.06 -2.72
N ILE A 149 -4.58 -9.95 -3.71
CA ILE A 149 -4.47 -8.81 -4.62
C ILE A 149 -5.72 -8.77 -5.50
N CYS A 150 -6.50 -7.70 -5.38
CA CYS A 150 -7.74 -7.50 -6.12
C CYS A 150 -7.52 -6.68 -7.40
N HIS A 151 -6.63 -5.69 -7.33
CA HIS A 151 -6.38 -4.74 -8.42
C HIS A 151 -4.90 -4.38 -8.48
N VAL A 152 -4.35 -4.30 -9.69
CA VAL A 152 -3.05 -3.63 -9.95
C VAL A 152 -3.37 -2.27 -10.56
N LEU A 153 -2.92 -1.19 -9.93
CA LEU A 153 -3.37 0.16 -10.27
C LEU A 153 -2.63 0.71 -11.49
N THR A 154 -3.36 1.46 -12.31
CA THR A 154 -2.75 2.34 -13.30
C THR A 154 -2.34 3.67 -12.67
N VAL A 155 -1.55 4.47 -13.39
CA VAL A 155 -1.20 5.85 -12.99
C VAL A 155 -2.47 6.69 -12.77
N GLY A 156 -3.47 6.56 -13.64
CA GLY A 156 -4.74 7.27 -13.53
C GLY A 156 -5.50 6.89 -12.26
N GLU A 157 -5.58 5.60 -11.95
CA GLU A 157 -6.22 5.11 -10.73
C GLU A 157 -5.43 5.52 -9.47
N PHE A 158 -4.10 5.44 -9.51
CA PHE A 158 -3.25 5.87 -8.40
C PHE A 158 -3.46 7.36 -8.06
N ARG A 159 -3.61 8.24 -9.06
CA ARG A 159 -3.89 9.67 -8.82
C ARG A 159 -5.23 9.93 -8.14
N THR A 160 -6.16 8.98 -8.17
CA THR A 160 -7.41 9.09 -7.40
C THR A 160 -7.21 8.78 -5.92
N LEU A 161 -6.10 8.10 -5.57
CA LEU A 161 -5.71 7.92 -4.20
C LEU A 161 -5.23 9.26 -3.65
N SER A 162 -5.68 9.60 -2.46
CA SER A 162 -5.17 10.77 -1.73
C SER A 162 -3.82 10.43 -1.07
N PHE A 163 -2.86 9.93 -1.87
CA PHE A 163 -1.54 9.56 -1.37
C PHE A 163 -0.80 10.79 -0.84
N TYR A 164 -0.38 10.72 0.42
CA TYR A 164 0.18 11.84 1.15
C TYR A 164 1.69 11.67 1.28
N GLY A 165 2.40 12.05 0.22
CA GLY A 165 3.82 11.75 0.04
C GLY A 165 4.81 12.41 1.01
N CYS A 166 4.39 13.40 1.80
CA CYS A 166 5.29 14.08 2.75
C CYS A 166 5.28 13.49 4.17
N LEU A 167 4.37 12.57 4.48
CA LEU A 167 4.34 11.86 5.75
C LEU A 167 4.27 10.35 5.56
N ALA A 168 4.93 9.63 6.46
CA ALA A 168 4.83 8.19 6.58
C ALA A 168 4.56 7.77 8.02
N VAL A 169 4.24 6.50 8.20
CA VAL A 169 4.01 5.89 9.51
C VAL A 169 5.21 5.02 9.86
N HIS A 170 5.79 5.26 11.04
CA HIS A 170 6.84 4.42 11.59
C HIS A 170 6.24 3.53 12.69
N LEU A 171 6.30 2.21 12.49
CA LEU A 171 5.85 1.21 13.47
C LEU A 171 7.04 0.63 14.25
N GLN A 172 7.08 0.82 15.55
CA GLN A 172 8.15 0.28 16.41
C GLN A 172 7.78 -1.09 16.98
N GLU A 173 8.78 -1.92 17.28
CA GLU A 173 8.59 -3.29 17.80
C GLU A 173 7.80 -3.36 19.11
N ASN A 174 7.82 -2.29 19.91
CA ASN A 174 7.10 -2.19 21.18
C ASN A 174 5.61 -1.79 21.02
N GLY A 175 5.12 -1.65 19.79
CA GLY A 175 3.76 -1.19 19.50
C GLY A 175 3.60 0.33 19.46
N HIS A 176 4.69 1.09 19.52
CA HIS A 176 4.68 2.54 19.41
C HIS A 176 4.62 2.95 17.94
N THR A 177 3.72 3.88 17.62
CA THR A 177 3.46 4.32 16.24
C THR A 177 3.54 5.84 16.17
N ASN A 178 4.36 6.39 15.27
CA ASN A 178 4.50 7.83 15.07
C ASN A 178 4.45 8.20 13.59
N LEU A 179 4.12 9.47 13.32
CA LEU A 179 4.30 10.06 12.00
C LEU A 179 5.75 10.52 11.80
N VAL A 180 6.28 10.31 10.60
CA VAL A 180 7.60 10.80 10.20
C VAL A 180 7.49 11.60 8.90
N GLU A 181 8.21 12.71 8.82
CA GLU A 181 8.39 13.42 7.55
C GLU A 181 9.34 12.63 6.66
N VAL A 182 9.07 12.68 5.36
CA VAL A 182 9.84 11.94 4.36
C VAL A 182 10.60 12.98 3.54
N GLU A 183 11.92 12.97 3.71
CA GLU A 183 12.88 13.83 2.98
C GLU A 183 13.19 13.29 1.58
#